data_AF-A0A2S8FA29-F1
#
_entry.id   AF-A0A2S8FA29-F1
#
_cell.length_a   1.000
_cell.length_b   1.000
_cell.length_c   1.000
_cell.angle_alpha   90.00
_cell.angle_beta   90.00
_cell.angle_gamma   90.00
#
_symmetry.space_group_name_H-M   'P 1'
#
loop_
_entity.id
_entity.type
_entity.pdbx_description
1 polymer ?
#
loop_
_entity_poly.entity_id
_entity_poly.type
_entity_poly.pdbx_seq_one_letter_code
_entity_poly.pdbx_strand_id
1 'polypeptide(L)'
;MSHQDSTDRRTSFSNLEAVFEFLLPAELDDSRRHGNATIGCRTLAAMALVCWGWSSRRTLSQKMTEASEVVASLMPDAQTASRQGVCQALRRCGQQIQNVIWERLQQELPRLKGYWTTAGRPTFAIDGTKFTA
;
A
#
# COMPACT_ATOMS: atom_id res chain seq x y z
N MET A 1 30.89 -25.12 6.94
CA MET A 1 29.89 -24.40 7.76
C MET A 1 28.86 -23.81 6.82
N SER A 2 27.66 -24.39 6.85
CA SER A 2 26.54 -24.07 5.97
C SER A 2 25.83 -22.83 6.52
N HIS A 3 26.02 -21.66 5.89
CA HIS A 3 25.18 -20.49 6.17
C HIS A 3 23.89 -20.62 5.33
N GLN A 4 22.90 -21.27 5.92
CA GLN A 4 21.51 -21.16 5.51
C GLN A 4 21.02 -19.73 5.78
N ASP A 5 21.19 -18.85 4.79
CA ASP A 5 20.48 -17.56 4.70
C ASP A 5 19.56 -17.56 3.46
N SER A 6 18.84 -18.66 3.25
CA SER A 6 17.74 -18.74 2.27
C SER A 6 16.37 -18.61 2.94
N THR A 7 16.32 -18.02 4.13
CA THR A 7 15.10 -17.82 4.93
C THR A 7 14.27 -16.69 4.31
N ASP A 8 13.39 -17.09 3.40
CA ASP A 8 12.11 -16.49 3.06
C ASP A 8 12.04 -14.94 3.12
N ARG A 9 12.42 -14.28 2.02
CA ARG A 9 12.20 -12.83 1.78
C ARG A 9 10.70 -12.49 1.57
N ARG A 10 9.79 -13.21 2.20
CA ARG A 10 8.38 -12.85 2.25
C ARG A 10 8.21 -11.84 3.37
N THR A 11 7.75 -10.64 3.04
CA THR A 11 7.27 -9.70 4.07
C THR A 11 6.21 -10.44 4.88
N SER A 12 6.42 -10.56 6.19
CA SER A 12 5.45 -11.23 7.06
C SER A 12 4.11 -10.50 7.03
N PHE A 13 3.04 -11.23 7.24
CA PHE A 13 1.69 -10.68 7.33
C PHE A 13 1.59 -9.55 8.37
N SER A 14 2.29 -9.70 9.51
CA SER A 14 2.40 -8.68 10.57
C SER A 14 3.05 -7.37 10.10
N ASN A 15 4.01 -7.43 9.17
CA ASN A 15 4.66 -6.24 8.63
C ASN A 15 3.72 -5.50 7.66
N LEU A 16 2.91 -6.24 6.90
CA LEU A 16 1.89 -5.65 6.04
C LEU A 16 0.78 -4.99 6.85
N GLU A 17 0.35 -5.62 7.94
CA GLU A 17 -0.59 -5.06 8.90
C GLU A 17 -0.07 -3.74 9.47
N ALA A 18 1.17 -3.71 9.99
CA ALA A 18 1.79 -2.50 10.50
C ALA A 18 1.91 -1.39 9.43
N VAL A 19 2.22 -1.75 8.18
CA VAL A 19 2.23 -0.80 7.06
C VAL A 19 0.83 -0.24 6.81
N PHE A 20 -0.21 -1.07 6.82
CA PHE A 20 -1.58 -0.60 6.59
C PHE A 20 -2.07 0.30 7.72
N GLU A 21 -1.82 -0.05 8.98
CA GLU A 21 -2.15 0.81 10.12
C GLU A 21 -1.43 2.16 10.04
N PHE A 22 -0.16 2.15 9.64
CA PHE A 22 0.64 3.36 9.52
C PHE A 22 0.24 4.24 8.34
N LEU A 23 0.15 3.64 7.16
CA LEU A 23 0.07 4.32 5.87
C LEU A 23 -1.36 4.57 5.39
N LEU A 24 -2.31 3.74 5.82
CA LEU A 24 -3.70 3.76 5.35
C LEU A 24 -4.65 4.20 6.48
N PRO A 25 -4.66 5.51 6.82
CA PRO A 25 -5.55 6.07 7.84
C PRO A 25 -7.02 5.84 7.47
N ALA A 26 -7.90 5.75 8.47
CA ALA A 26 -9.34 5.54 8.25
C ALA A 26 -9.98 6.70 7.45
N GLU A 27 -9.42 7.89 7.62
CA GLU A 27 -9.78 9.15 6.95
C GLU A 27 -9.65 9.09 5.42
N LEU A 28 -8.93 8.09 4.87
CA LEU A 28 -8.94 7.82 3.43
C LEU A 28 -10.35 7.58 2.91
N ASP A 29 -11.22 6.94 3.69
CA ASP A 29 -12.60 6.66 3.30
C ASP A 29 -13.54 7.86 3.49
N ASP A 30 -13.17 8.83 4.32
CA ASP A 30 -13.91 10.10 4.51
C ASP A 30 -13.82 11.03 3.30
N SER A 31 -12.87 10.74 2.41
CA SER A 31 -12.66 11.46 1.17
C SER A 31 -13.82 11.16 0.19
N ARG A 32 -14.89 11.95 0.32
CA ARG A 32 -16.16 11.86 -0.43
C ARG A 32 -15.95 11.46 -1.89
N ARG A 33 -16.31 10.22 -2.23
CA ARG A 33 -16.44 9.77 -3.61
C ARG A 33 -17.80 10.17 -4.15
N HIS A 34 -17.83 11.01 -5.18
CA HIS A 34 -19.01 11.16 -6.03
C HIS A 34 -19.04 10.00 -7.04
N GLY A 35 -19.75 8.92 -6.68
CA GLY A 35 -20.09 7.83 -7.60
C GLY A 35 -20.26 6.47 -6.92
N ASN A 36 -21.05 5.59 -7.53
CA ASN A 36 -21.41 4.23 -7.07
C ASN A 36 -20.23 3.23 -6.96
N ALA A 37 -18.99 3.69 -6.80
CA ALA A 37 -17.87 2.79 -6.54
C ALA A 37 -17.98 2.29 -5.09
N THR A 38 -18.44 1.04 -4.93
CA THR A 38 -18.68 0.38 -3.63
C THR A 38 -17.41 0.10 -2.82
N ILE A 39 -16.24 0.12 -3.45
CA ILE A 39 -14.96 -0.12 -2.77
C ILE A 39 -14.49 1.14 -2.01
N GLY A 40 -14.04 1.02 -0.77
CA GLY A 40 -13.43 2.15 -0.03
C GLY A 40 -12.13 2.65 -0.67
N CYS A 41 -11.76 3.91 -0.44
CA CYS A 41 -10.44 4.45 -0.77
C CYS A 41 -9.32 3.74 -0.03
N ARG A 42 -9.54 3.42 1.25
CA ARG A 42 -8.58 2.68 2.07
C ARG A 42 -8.37 1.27 1.53
N THR A 43 -9.45 0.55 1.24
CA THR A 43 -9.40 -0.77 0.59
C THR A 43 -8.70 -0.71 -0.76
N LEU A 44 -9.01 0.31 -1.57
CA LEU A 44 -8.40 0.44 -2.89
C LEU A 44 -6.89 0.70 -2.82
N ALA A 45 -6.46 1.52 -1.87
CA ALA A 45 -5.05 1.77 -1.58
C ALA A 45 -4.34 0.49 -1.11
N ALA A 46 -4.95 -0.26 -0.18
CA ALA A 46 -4.42 -1.54 0.29
C ALA A 46 -4.26 -2.55 -0.86
N MET A 47 -5.28 -2.70 -1.70
CA MET A 47 -5.21 -3.55 -2.88
C MET A 47 -4.09 -3.13 -3.83
N ALA A 48 -3.90 -1.82 -4.04
CA ALA A 48 -2.84 -1.32 -4.90
C ALA A 48 -1.44 -1.60 -4.32
N LEU A 49 -1.25 -1.36 -3.02
CA LEU A 49 0.01 -1.65 -2.33
C LEU A 49 0.35 -3.15 -2.43
N VAL A 50 -0.60 -4.05 -2.19
CA VAL A 50 -0.32 -5.48 -2.32
C VAL A 50 -0.06 -5.86 -3.77
N CYS A 51 -0.91 -5.43 -4.71
CA CYS A 51 -0.82 -5.83 -6.11
C CYS A 51 0.50 -5.38 -6.78
N TRP A 52 0.94 -4.14 -6.54
CA TRP A 52 2.11 -3.57 -7.21
C TRP A 52 3.34 -3.42 -6.30
N GLY A 53 3.16 -3.17 -5.01
CA GLY A 53 4.27 -2.99 -4.07
C GLY A 53 4.84 -4.31 -3.53
N TRP A 54 3.99 -5.32 -3.32
CA TRP A 54 4.39 -6.54 -2.59
C TRP A 54 4.25 -7.86 -3.36
N SER A 55 3.25 -7.98 -4.22
CA SER A 55 2.95 -9.25 -4.87
C SER A 55 4.10 -9.70 -5.77
N SER A 56 4.60 -10.91 -5.52
CA SER A 56 5.61 -11.58 -6.35
C SER A 56 5.03 -12.28 -7.57
N ARG A 57 3.70 -12.24 -7.74
CA ARG A 57 3.01 -12.91 -8.84
C ARG A 57 3.32 -12.26 -10.19
N ARG A 58 3.31 -13.06 -11.24
CA ARG A 58 3.74 -12.62 -12.58
C ARG A 58 2.65 -11.90 -13.35
N THR A 59 1.40 -12.32 -13.21
CA THR A 59 0.28 -11.75 -13.99
C THR A 59 -0.54 -10.82 -13.13
N LEU A 60 -1.12 -9.78 -13.74
CA LEU A 60 -2.03 -8.86 -13.06
C LEU A 60 -3.20 -9.59 -12.39
N SER A 61 -3.75 -10.63 -13.03
CA SER A 61 -4.82 -11.43 -12.45
C SER A 61 -4.39 -12.12 -11.17
N GLN A 62 -3.21 -12.77 -11.17
CA GLN A 62 -2.68 -13.42 -9.96
C GLN A 62 -2.36 -12.41 -8.86
N LYS A 63 -1.79 -11.25 -9.21
CA LYS A 63 -1.51 -10.16 -8.27
C LYS A 63 -2.79 -9.64 -7.63
N MET A 64 -3.86 -9.49 -8.41
CA MET A 64 -5.17 -9.02 -7.94
C MET A 64 -5.87 -10.05 -7.04
N THR A 65 -5.77 -11.34 -7.37
CA THR A 65 -6.29 -12.41 -6.50
C THR A 65 -5.56 -12.41 -5.16
N GLU A 66 -4.24 -12.40 -5.16
CA GLU A 66 -3.43 -12.34 -3.94
C GLU A 66 -3.72 -11.06 -3.13
N ALA A 67 -3.84 -9.91 -3.79
CA ALA A 67 -4.21 -8.66 -3.14
C ALA A 67 -5.59 -8.75 -2.48
N SER A 68 -6.56 -9.37 -3.13
CA SER A 68 -7.91 -9.55 -2.57
C SER A 68 -7.89 -10.45 -1.33
N GLU A 69 -7.13 -11.55 -1.37
CA GLU A 69 -6.99 -12.49 -0.25
C GLU A 69 -6.31 -11.83 0.96
N VAL A 70 -5.21 -11.10 0.73
CA VAL A 70 -4.46 -10.40 1.79
C VAL A 70 -5.32 -9.29 2.40
N VAL A 71 -5.97 -8.48 1.57
CA VAL A 71 -6.80 -7.37 2.05
C VAL A 71 -8.03 -7.88 2.80
N ALA A 72 -8.69 -8.94 2.32
CA ALA A 72 -9.81 -9.55 3.05
C ALA A 72 -9.39 -10.09 4.42
N SER A 73 -8.14 -10.56 4.55
CA SER A 73 -7.61 -11.07 5.81
C SER A 73 -7.22 -9.96 6.79
N LEU A 74 -6.70 -8.83 6.30
CA LEU A 74 -6.26 -7.69 7.12
C LEU A 74 -7.35 -6.65 7.37
N MET A 75 -8.39 -6.64 6.54
CA MET A 75 -9.48 -5.67 6.59
C MET A 75 -10.82 -6.42 6.37
N PRO A 76 -11.36 -7.08 7.41
CA PRO A 76 -12.56 -7.92 7.27
C PRO A 76 -13.79 -7.18 6.74
N ASP A 77 -13.91 -5.89 7.03
CA ASP A 77 -15.03 -5.04 6.57
C ASP A 77 -14.83 -4.49 5.14
N ALA A 78 -13.70 -4.80 4.49
CA ALA A 78 -13.39 -4.30 3.18
C ALA A 78 -14.28 -4.93 2.10
N GLN A 79 -15.05 -4.08 1.41
CA GLN A 79 -15.77 -4.51 0.21
C GLN A 79 -14.77 -4.78 -0.92
N THR A 80 -14.77 -6.01 -1.43
CA THR A 80 -13.95 -6.38 -2.58
C THR A 80 -14.67 -6.03 -3.88
N ALA A 81 -13.90 -5.74 -4.93
CA ALA A 81 -14.41 -5.42 -6.26
C ALA A 81 -13.76 -6.32 -7.31
N SER A 82 -14.43 -6.47 -8.46
CA SER A 82 -13.83 -7.16 -9.60
C SER A 82 -12.55 -6.43 -10.05
N ARG A 83 -11.65 -7.16 -10.73
CA ARG A 83 -10.43 -6.57 -11.32
C ARG A 83 -10.73 -5.29 -12.13
N GLN A 84 -11.79 -5.31 -12.93
CA GLN A 84 -12.20 -4.16 -13.73
C GLN A 84 -12.68 -3.00 -12.84
N GLY A 85 -13.46 -3.30 -11.80
CA GLY A 85 -13.92 -2.31 -10.82
C GLY A 85 -12.76 -1.64 -10.08
N VAL A 86 -11.77 -2.42 -9.64
CA VAL A 86 -10.54 -1.93 -9.00
C VAL A 86 -9.77 -1.01 -9.93
N CYS A 87 -9.51 -1.43 -11.17
CA CYS A 87 -8.81 -0.59 -12.15
C CYS A 87 -9.57 0.71 -12.47
N GLN A 88 -10.89 0.64 -12.61
CA GLN A 88 -11.72 1.82 -12.88
C GLN A 88 -11.75 2.77 -11.69
N ALA A 89 -11.84 2.25 -10.47
CA ALA A 89 -11.77 3.05 -9.26
C ALA A 89 -10.40 3.73 -9.13
N LEU A 90 -9.29 3.01 -9.35
CA LEU A 90 -7.94 3.58 -9.33
C LEU A 90 -7.77 4.67 -10.38
N ARG A 91 -8.32 4.47 -11.58
CA ARG A 91 -8.30 5.51 -12.62
C ARG A 91 -9.05 6.78 -12.20
N ARG A 92 -10.12 6.66 -11.41
CA ARG A 92 -10.95 7.80 -10.99
C ARG A 92 -10.41 8.55 -9.78
N CYS A 93 -9.88 7.83 -8.79
CA CYS A 93 -9.49 8.41 -7.49
C CYS A 93 -8.04 8.15 -7.11
N GLY A 94 -7.24 7.54 -7.98
CA GLY A 94 -5.84 7.19 -7.69
C GLY A 94 -4.99 8.40 -7.32
N GLN A 95 -5.15 9.54 -8.01
CA GLN A 95 -4.42 10.76 -7.68
C GLN A 95 -4.76 11.29 -6.28
N GLN A 96 -6.05 11.26 -5.92
CA GLN A 96 -6.49 11.69 -4.58
C GLN A 96 -5.92 10.79 -3.49
N ILE A 97 -5.96 9.47 -3.71
CA ILE A 97 -5.36 8.48 -2.80
C ILE A 97 -3.86 8.72 -2.65
N GLN A 98 -3.15 8.95 -3.77
CA GLN A 98 -1.72 9.25 -3.74
C GLN A 98 -1.40 10.50 -2.92
N ASN A 99 -2.17 11.59 -3.10
CA ASN A 99 -1.96 12.82 -2.35
C ASN A 99 -2.13 12.60 -0.83
N VAL A 100 -3.20 11.90 -0.41
CA VAL A 100 -3.44 11.61 1.02
C VAL A 100 -2.33 10.74 1.60
N ILE A 101 -1.91 9.70 0.89
CA ILE A 101 -0.80 8.83 1.34
C ILE A 101 0.51 9.61 1.42
N TRP A 102 0.77 10.49 0.45
CA TRP A 102 1.97 11.31 0.43
C TRP A 102 2.01 12.31 1.59
N GLU A 103 0.91 13.03 1.84
CA GLU A 103 0.76 13.92 2.99
C GLU A 103 0.97 13.17 4.30
N ARG A 104 0.38 11.97 4.43
CA ARG A 104 0.55 11.10 5.60
C ARG A 104 2.01 10.71 5.81
N LEU A 105 2.71 10.30 4.74
CA LEU A 105 4.14 9.97 4.80
C LEU A 105 4.98 11.16 5.26
N GLN A 106 4.73 12.35 4.71
CA GLN A 106 5.45 13.57 5.10
C GLN A 106 5.25 13.91 6.58
N GLN A 107 4.07 13.68 7.13
CA GLN A 107 3.75 13.94 8.53
C GLN A 107 4.37 12.91 9.48
N GLU A 108 4.35 11.62 9.10
CA GLU A 108 4.73 10.54 10.01
C GLU A 108 6.21 10.12 9.89
N LEU A 109 6.84 10.23 8.71
CA LEU A 109 8.26 9.89 8.54
C LEU A 109 9.17 10.60 9.56
N PRO A 110 9.06 11.93 9.80
CA PRO A 110 9.87 12.62 10.81
C PRO A 110 9.77 12.03 12.23
N ARG A 111 8.66 11.34 12.55
CA ARG A 111 8.41 10.74 13.86
C ARG A 111 9.07 9.37 14.01
N LEU A 112 9.42 8.68 12.91
CA LEU A 112 10.08 7.37 12.91
C LEU A 112 11.59 7.43 13.20
N LYS A 113 12.03 8.27 14.15
CA LYS A 113 13.45 8.49 14.47
C LYS A 113 14.18 7.16 14.72
N GLY A 114 15.28 6.95 14.02
CA GLY A 114 16.18 5.79 14.18
C GLY A 114 16.00 4.66 13.16
N TYR A 115 14.88 4.58 12.44
CA TYR A 115 14.61 3.49 11.48
C TYR A 115 14.88 3.86 10.01
N TRP A 116 14.68 5.12 9.64
CA TRP A 116 14.93 5.64 8.28
C TRP A 116 16.07 6.66 8.23
N THR A 117 16.78 6.88 9.35
CA THR A 117 17.97 7.72 9.40
C THR A 117 19.10 7.06 10.18
N THR A 118 20.30 6.99 9.60
CA THR A 118 21.54 6.65 10.32
C THR A 118 22.33 7.93 10.54
N ALA A 119 22.66 8.24 11.81
CA ALA A 119 23.37 9.46 12.20
C ALA A 119 22.70 10.77 11.69
N GLY A 120 21.36 10.83 11.69
CA GLY A 120 20.59 11.99 11.23
C GLY A 120 20.52 12.15 9.71
N ARG A 121 21.00 11.17 8.93
CA ARG A 121 20.90 11.15 7.46
C ARG A 121 19.94 10.05 7.00
N PRO A 122 19.07 10.28 6.00
CA PRO A 122 18.17 9.24 5.49
C PRO A 122 18.91 7.98 5.03
N THR A 123 18.47 6.79 5.45
CA THR A 123 19.01 5.49 5.01
C THR A 123 18.50 5.07 3.64
N PHE A 124 17.40 5.65 3.18
CA PHE A 124 16.89 5.49 1.82
C PHE A 124 16.75 6.87 1.18
N ALA A 125 17.67 7.22 0.29
CA ALA A 125 17.50 8.36 -0.61
C ALA A 125 16.71 7.88 -1.82
N ILE A 126 15.43 8.25 -1.89
CA ILE A 126 14.64 8.11 -3.11
C ILE A 126 14.87 9.37 -3.93
N ASP A 127 15.48 9.23 -5.10
CA ASP A 127 15.67 10.32 -6.04
C ASP A 127 14.32 10.74 -6.65
N GLY A 128 13.76 11.84 -6.11
CA GLY A 128 12.47 12.40 -6.52
C GLY A 128 12.43 12.92 -7.97
N THR A 129 13.59 13.12 -8.61
CA THR A 129 13.65 13.53 -10.03
C THR A 129 13.13 12.44 -10.97
N LYS A 130 13.01 11.19 -10.50
CA LYS A 130 12.45 10.07 -11.26
C LYS A 130 10.94 9.92 -11.16
N PHE A 131 10.29 10.68 -10.27
CA PHE A 131 8.84 10.62 -10.04
C PHE A 131 8.10 11.87 -10.55
N THR A 132 8.82 12.83 -11.12
CA THR A 132 8.23 13.96 -11.83
C THR A 132 8.00 13.56 -13.28
N ALA A 133 6.74 13.26 -13.61
CA ALA A 133 6.24 13.15 -14.98
C ALA A 133 5.51 14.43 -15.36
#